data_AF-A0A925T0N3-F1
#
_entry.id   AF-A0A925T0N3-F1
#
_cell.length_a   1.000
_cell.length_b   1.000
_cell.length_c   1.000
_cell.angle_alpha   90.00
_cell.angle_beta   90.00
_cell.angle_gamma   90.00
#
_symmetry.space_group_name_H-M   'P 1'
#
loop_
_entity.id
_entity.type
_entity.pdbx_description
1 polymer ?
#
loop_
_entity_poly.entity_id
_entity_poly.type
_entity_poly.pdbx_seq_one_letter_code
_entity_poly.pdbx_strand_id
1 'polypeptide(L)'
;MTREVFPGVQDLPPDAQGALLSLVFNRGDDVRATQPRRREMLEIRSLLKGGGRSLGDVAGLVESMVRLWPTVAGLQDRRRKEAAMIRGARRAYAKDEIITI
;
A
#
# COMPACT_ATOMS: atom_id res chain seq x y z
N MET A 1 3.30 -0.15 13.56
CA MET A 1 2.06 -0.36 12.77
C MET A 1 2.32 -0.65 11.29
N THR A 2 2.53 0.34 10.39
CA THR A 2 2.61 0.07 8.93
C THR A 2 3.74 -0.88 8.53
N ARG A 3 4.94 -0.73 9.11
CA ARG A 3 6.07 -1.66 8.89
C ARG A 3 5.77 -3.08 9.34
N GLU A 4 4.95 -3.25 10.38
CA GLU A 4 4.56 -4.57 10.88
C GLU A 4 3.56 -5.23 9.95
N VAL A 5 2.64 -4.46 9.35
CA VAL A 5 1.67 -4.90 8.33
C VAL A 5 2.38 -5.25 7.02
N PHE A 6 3.29 -4.38 6.59
CA PHE A 6 4.01 -4.44 5.32
C PHE A 6 5.53 -4.38 5.56
N PRO A 7 6.16 -5.51 5.94
CA PRO A 7 7.62 -5.56 6.15
C PRO A 7 8.36 -5.19 4.86
N GLY A 8 9.33 -4.29 4.94
CA GLY A 8 10.06 -3.76 3.76
C GLY A 8 9.45 -2.50 3.15
N VAL A 9 8.34 -1.99 3.71
CA VAL A 9 7.72 -0.74 3.24
C VAL A 9 8.69 0.44 3.25
N GLN A 10 9.61 0.51 4.23
CA GLN A 10 10.59 1.61 4.33
C GLN A 10 11.59 1.65 3.18
N ASP A 11 11.70 0.57 2.39
CA ASP A 11 12.60 0.48 1.25
C ASP A 11 11.92 0.90 -0.07
N LEU A 12 10.62 1.21 -0.03
CA LEU A 12 9.87 1.71 -1.18
C LEU A 12 10.09 3.22 -1.37
N PRO A 13 9.84 3.79 -2.56
CA PRO A 13 9.81 5.24 -2.70
C PRO A 13 8.77 5.88 -1.76
N PRO A 14 9.02 7.08 -1.21
CA PRO A 14 8.15 7.71 -0.21
C PRO A 14 6.67 7.82 -0.60
N ASP A 15 6.36 8.06 -1.88
CA ASP A 15 4.98 8.09 -2.37
C ASP A 15 4.26 6.74 -2.15
N ALA A 16 4.95 5.63 -2.40
CA ALA A 16 4.42 4.29 -2.15
C ALA A 16 4.32 3.99 -0.65
N GLN A 17 5.26 4.48 0.17
CA GLN A 17 5.16 4.40 1.63
C GLN A 17 3.93 5.14 2.15
N GLY A 18 3.69 6.36 1.66
CA GLY A 18 2.54 7.18 2.02
C GLY A 18 1.21 6.54 1.64
N ALA A 19 1.11 5.96 0.44
CA ALA A 19 -0.07 5.23 0.00
C ALA A 19 -0.38 4.01 0.88
N LEU A 20 0.64 3.21 1.25
CA LEU A 20 0.47 2.06 2.13
C LEU A 20 0.16 2.46 3.58
N LEU A 21 0.75 3.56 4.07
CA LEU A 21 0.38 4.15 5.36
C LEU A 21 -1.09 4.57 5.37
N SER A 22 -1.54 5.28 4.33
CA SER A 22 -2.94 5.70 4.15
C SER A 22 -3.91 4.51 4.13
N LEU A 23 -3.52 3.42 3.47
CA LEU A 23 -4.28 2.18 3.44
C LEU A 23 -4.43 1.58 4.85
N VAL A 24 -3.33 1.45 5.60
CA VAL A 24 -3.38 0.91 6.97
C VAL A 24 -4.19 1.82 7.89
N PHE A 25 -4.05 3.13 7.79
CA PHE A 25 -4.85 4.08 8.56
C PHE A 25 -6.35 3.94 8.27
N ASN A 26 -6.74 3.83 6.99
CA ASN A 26 -8.15 3.74 6.60
C ASN A 26 -8.77 2.36 6.85
N ARG A 27 -7.97 1.29 6.75
CA ARG A 27 -8.47 -0.08 6.77
C ARG A 27 -8.17 -0.82 8.07
N GLY A 28 -7.26 -0.31 8.89
CA GLY A 28 -6.70 -1.01 10.04
C GLY A 28 -5.57 -1.98 9.66
N ASP A 29 -4.81 -2.40 10.66
CA ASP A 29 -3.58 -3.20 10.59
C ASP A 29 -3.80 -4.71 10.64
N ASP A 30 -5.05 -5.16 10.70
CA ASP A 30 -5.39 -6.58 10.79
C ASP A 30 -4.96 -7.35 9.53
N VAL A 31 -3.94 -8.20 9.71
CA VAL A 31 -3.35 -9.09 8.70
C VAL A 31 -3.43 -10.56 9.13
N ARG A 32 -4.46 -10.94 9.88
CA ARG A 32 -4.72 -12.35 10.18
C ARG A 32 -5.18 -13.07 8.90
N ALA A 33 -4.59 -14.23 8.63
CA ALA A 33 -4.82 -15.01 7.41
C ALA A 33 -6.27 -15.49 7.21
N THR A 34 -7.12 -15.37 8.23
CA THR A 34 -8.49 -15.90 8.26
C THR A 34 -9.55 -14.97 7.66
N GLN A 35 -9.18 -13.79 7.14
CA GLN A 35 -10.16 -12.82 6.62
C GLN A 35 -10.11 -12.68 5.09
N PRO A 36 -11.12 -13.19 4.35
CA PRO A 36 -11.18 -13.07 2.89
C PRO A 36 -11.16 -11.62 2.37
N ARG A 37 -11.65 -10.67 3.18
CA ARG A 37 -11.64 -9.23 2.85
C ARG A 37 -10.24 -8.60 2.96
N ARG A 38 -9.25 -9.30 3.52
CA ARG A 38 -7.86 -8.84 3.70
C ARG A 38 -6.90 -9.47 2.69
N ARG A 39 -7.40 -10.27 1.74
CA ARG A 39 -6.60 -11.00 0.76
C ARG A 39 -5.53 -10.12 0.11
N GLU A 40 -5.91 -8.98 -0.44
CA GLU A 40 -4.98 -8.09 -1.14
C GLU A 40 -3.90 -7.53 -0.20
N MET A 41 -4.22 -7.24 1.07
CA MET A 41 -3.22 -6.80 2.06
C MET A 41 -2.22 -7.91 2.41
N LEU A 42 -2.69 -9.16 2.52
CA LEU A 42 -1.84 -10.31 2.76
C LEU A 42 -0.90 -10.58 1.57
N GLU A 43 -1.42 -10.40 0.35
CA GLU A 43 -0.65 -10.56 -0.88
C GLU A 43 0.43 -9.47 -1.01
N ILE A 44 0.09 -8.20 -0.75
CA ILE A 44 1.07 -7.10 -0.66
C ILE A 44 2.14 -7.42 0.39
N ARG A 45 1.74 -7.86 1.60
CA ARG A 45 2.67 -8.27 2.66
C ARG A 45 3.63 -9.36 2.18
N SER A 46 3.14 -10.34 1.43
CA SER A 46 3.96 -11.43 0.87
C SER A 46 4.96 -10.92 -0.16
N LEU A 47 4.52 -10.08 -1.10
CA LEU A 47 5.37 -9.47 -2.13
C LEU A 47 6.53 -8.68 -1.51
N LEU A 48 6.23 -7.87 -0.50
CA LEU A 48 7.24 -7.05 0.16
C LEU A 48 8.23 -7.88 0.98
N LYS A 49 7.79 -8.97 1.63
CA LYS A 49 8.67 -9.91 2.34
C LYS A 49 9.61 -10.67 1.40
N GLY A 50 9.13 -11.03 0.20
CA GLY A 50 9.90 -11.81 -0.77
C GLY A 50 10.96 -11.03 -1.54
N GLY A 51 11.09 -9.72 -1.31
CA GLY A 51 12.03 -8.86 -2.05
C GLY A 51 11.60 -8.54 -3.50
N GLY A 52 10.54 -9.18 -4.01
CA GLY A 52 9.89 -8.92 -5.29
C GLY A 52 9.07 -7.63 -5.25
N ARG A 53 9.75 -6.48 -5.28
CA ARG A 53 9.15 -5.14 -5.15
C ARG A 53 8.69 -4.57 -6.50
N SER A 54 7.77 -5.25 -7.17
CA SER A 54 7.07 -4.63 -8.30
C SER A 54 6.04 -3.62 -7.77
N LEU A 55 6.35 -2.31 -7.92
CA LEU A 55 5.39 -1.25 -7.59
C LEU A 55 4.09 -1.40 -8.40
N GLY A 56 4.17 -1.96 -9.61
CA GLY A 56 3.01 -2.27 -10.44
C GLY A 56 2.07 -3.28 -9.78
N ASP A 57 2.62 -4.33 -9.19
CA ASP A 57 1.84 -5.41 -8.56
C ASP A 57 1.19 -4.90 -7.26
N VAL A 58 1.95 -4.16 -6.44
CA VAL A 58 1.42 -3.52 -5.24
C VAL A 58 0.30 -2.55 -5.60
N ALA A 59 0.47 -1.72 -6.62
CA ALA A 59 -0.57 -0.81 -7.07
C ALA A 59 -1.81 -1.55 -7.57
N GLY A 60 -1.64 -2.64 -8.34
CA GLY A 60 -2.73 -3.47 -8.81
C GLY A 60 -3.57 -4.06 -7.67
N LEU A 61 -2.91 -4.55 -6.61
CA LEU A 61 -3.59 -5.07 -5.42
C LEU A 61 -4.30 -3.98 -4.61
N VAL A 62 -3.74 -2.77 -4.51
CA VAL A 62 -4.42 -1.64 -3.86
C VAL A 62 -5.66 -1.24 -4.66
N GLU A 63 -5.56 -1.20 -5.98
CA GLU A 63 -6.68 -0.86 -6.87
C GLU A 63 -7.78 -1.93 -6.84
N SER A 64 -7.44 -3.22 -6.82
CA SER A 64 -8.42 -4.30 -6.83
C SER A 64 -9.30 -4.32 -5.57
N MET A 65 -8.86 -3.70 -4.48
CA MET A 65 -9.67 -3.54 -3.26
C MET A 65 -10.93 -2.68 -3.46
N VAL A 66 -11.04 -1.91 -4.56
CA VAL A 66 -12.27 -1.18 -4.94
C VAL A 66 -13.51 -2.10 -4.88
N ARG A 67 -13.37 -3.38 -5.26
CA ARG A 67 -14.44 -4.38 -5.22
C ARG A 67 -15.05 -4.60 -3.83
N LEU A 68 -14.33 -4.26 -2.76
CA LEU A 68 -14.78 -4.45 -1.38
C LEU A 68 -15.81 -3.41 -0.94
N TRP A 69 -15.96 -2.33 -1.72
CA TRP A 69 -16.87 -1.23 -1.46
C TRP A 69 -17.62 -0.80 -2.72
N PRO A 70 -18.47 -1.67 -3.29
CA PRO A 70 -19.10 -1.44 -4.60
C PRO A 70 -20.00 -0.19 -4.65
N THR A 71 -20.48 0.29 -3.50
CA THR A 71 -21.40 1.43 -3.40
C THR A 71 -20.81 2.67 -2.73
N VAL A 72 -19.53 2.66 -2.35
CA VAL A 72 -18.90 3.77 -1.61
C VAL A 72 -17.88 4.48 -2.49
N ALA A 73 -18.35 5.36 -3.37
CA ALA A 73 -17.54 6.06 -4.38
C ALA A 73 -16.26 6.69 -3.80
N GLY A 74 -16.36 7.38 -2.66
CA GLY A 74 -15.20 8.01 -2.03
C GLY A 74 -14.09 7.03 -1.62
N LEU A 75 -14.43 5.79 -1.24
CA LEU A 75 -13.43 4.75 -0.96
C LEU A 75 -12.83 4.18 -2.24
N GLN A 76 -13.64 4.04 -3.30
CA GLN A 76 -13.15 3.60 -4.61
C GLN A 76 -12.13 4.59 -5.18
N ASP A 77 -12.47 5.87 -5.16
CA ASP A 77 -11.59 6.95 -5.63
C ASP A 77 -10.30 7.01 -4.82
N ARG A 78 -10.38 6.85 -3.50
CA ARG A 78 -9.20 6.80 -2.64
C ARG A 78 -8.27 5.64 -3.01
N ARG A 79 -8.80 4.43 -3.23
CA ARG A 79 -8.00 3.26 -3.65
C ARG A 79 -7.33 3.49 -5.00
N ARG A 80 -8.07 4.05 -5.97
CA ARG A 80 -7.51 4.38 -7.30
C ARG A 80 -6.41 5.44 -7.22
N LYS A 81 -6.59 6.49 -6.40
CA LYS A 81 -5.57 7.53 -6.16
C LYS A 81 -4.31 6.99 -5.49
N GLU A 82 -4.48 6.15 -4.47
CA GLU A 82 -3.34 5.47 -3.80
C GLU A 82 -2.60 4.55 -4.77
N ALA A 83 -3.31 3.77 -5.59
CA ALA A 83 -2.69 2.94 -6.62
C ALA A 83 -1.95 3.78 -7.68
N ALA A 84 -2.55 4.89 -8.13
CA ALA A 84 -1.91 5.81 -9.06
C ALA A 84 -0.64 6.44 -8.47
N MET A 85 -0.66 6.81 -7.20
CA MET A 85 0.51 7.30 -6.46
C MET A 85 1.63 6.26 -6.42
N ILE A 86 1.31 4.98 -6.17
CA ILE A 86 2.30 3.89 -6.19
C ILE A 86 2.88 3.66 -7.59
N ARG A 87 2.05 3.67 -8.66
CA ARG A 87 2.54 3.53 -10.04
C ARG A 87 3.41 4.71 -10.48
N GLY A 88 3.05 5.90 -10.02
CA GLY A 88 3.75 7.16 -10.29
C GLY A 88 5.00 7.36 -9.43
N ALA A 89 5.24 6.49 -8.45
CA ALA A 89 6.35 6.61 -7.51
C ALA A 89 7.69 6.40 -8.24
N ARG A 90 8.25 7.49 -8.77
CA ARG A 90 9.47 7.52 -9.57
C ARG A 90 10.64 8.20 -8.86
N ARG A 91 10.36 8.90 -7.75
CA ARG A 91 11.35 9.73 -7.06
C ARG A 91 11.92 8.99 -5.86
N ALA A 92 13.19 8.62 -5.95
CA ALA A 92 14.03 8.53 -4.77
C ALA A 92 14.28 9.97 -4.32
N TYR A 93 13.78 10.34 -3.15
CA TYR A 93 14.07 11.65 -2.58
C TYR A 93 15.50 11.61 -2.03
N ALA A 94 16.25 12.68 -2.27
CA ALA A 94 17.57 12.80 -1.68
C ALA A 94 17.44 12.90 -0.15
N LYS A 95 18.50 12.50 0.58
CA LYS A 95 18.43 12.35 2.04
C LYS A 95 18.11 13.67 2.75
N ASP A 96 18.47 14.79 2.13
CA ASP A 96 18.19 16.17 2.53
C ASP A 96 16.74 16.62 2.23
N GLU A 97 16.04 15.92 1.34
CA GLU A 97 14.61 16.16 1.07
C GLU A 97 13.69 15.39 2.04
N ILE A 98 14.24 14.47 2.82
CA ILE A 98 13.50 13.65 3.79
C ILE A 98 13.66 14.27 5.19
N ILE A 99 12.54 14.64 5.81
CA ILE A 99 12.54 15.04 7.22
C ILE A 99 12.78 13.80 8.07
N THR A 100 14.01 13.65 8.58
CA THR A 100 14.34 12.69 9.64
C THR A 100 14.00 13.30 10.99
N ILE A 101 13.05 12.67 11.69
CA ILE A 101 12.72 12.90 13.11
C ILE A 101 13.34 11.81 13.98
#